data_AF-A0A2U3PV75-F1
#
_entry.id   AF-A0A2U3PV75-F1
#
_cell.length_a   1.000
_cell.length_b   1.000
_cell.length_c   1.000
_cell.angle_alpha   90.00
_cell.angle_beta   90.00
_cell.angle_gamma   90.00
#
_symmetry.space_group_name_H-M   'P 1'
#
loop_
_entity.id
_entity.type
_entity.pdbx_description
1 polymer ?
#
loop_
_entity_poly.entity_id
_entity_poly.type
_entity_poly.pdbx_seq_one_letter_code
_entity_poly.pdbx_strand_id
1 'polypeptide(L)'
;MSVEENLITSLLDGSVTMETACGSTSEIVAVCLALGRYDELPDPYRAKKDAWERLDMRQRRIVRNYNPTFRDPKWDGPSVYG
;
A
#
# COMPACT_ATOMS: atom_id res chain seq x y z
N MET A 1 6.02 13.48 9.27
CA MET A 1 5.66 12.07 9.05
C MET A 1 4.39 12.04 8.23
N SER A 2 4.35 11.23 7.18
CA SER A 2 3.14 11.01 6.37
C SER A 2 2.16 10.14 7.16
N VAL A 3 0.85 10.35 7.01
CA VAL A 3 -0.19 9.51 7.65
C VAL A 3 0.00 8.02 7.33
N GLU A 4 0.44 7.71 6.11
CA GLU A 4 0.76 6.36 5.65
C GLU A 4 1.91 5.72 6.44
N GLU A 5 2.97 6.47 6.73
CA GLU A 5 4.13 5.95 7.49
C GLU A 5 3.78 5.69 8.95
N ASN A 6 2.93 6.54 9.53
CA ASN A 6 2.43 6.34 10.88
C ASN A 6 1.52 5.10 10.95
N LEU A 7 0.65 4.92 9.96
CA LEU A 7 -0.19 3.71 9.82
C LEU A 7 0.66 2.46 9.64
N ILE A 8 1.68 2.47 8.78
CA ILE A 8 2.62 1.35 8.60
C ILE A 8 3.29 1.00 9.92
N THR A 9 3.77 2.00 10.66
CA THR A 9 4.45 1.79 11.94
C THR A 9 3.50 1.22 12.99
N SER A 10 2.28 1.76 13.11
CA SER A 10 1.26 1.24 14.04
C SER A 10 0.78 -0.17 13.68
N LEU A 11 0.70 -0.52 12.39
CA LEU A 11 0.37 -1.86 11.93
C LEU A 11 1.52 -2.86 12.13
N LEU A 12 2.77 -2.40 12.02
CA LEU A 12 3.96 -3.19 12.36
C LEU A 12 4.09 -3.44 13.87
N ASP A 13 3.80 -2.42 14.66
CA ASP A 13 3.80 -2.48 16.13
C ASP A 13 2.63 -3.32 16.67
N GLY A 14 1.55 -3.47 15.88
CA GLY A 14 0.33 -4.17 16.28
C GLY A 14 -0.62 -3.31 17.12
N SER A 15 -0.29 -2.03 17.33
CA SER A 15 -1.16 -1.04 17.97
C SER A 15 -2.46 -0.78 17.22
N VAL A 16 -2.48 -1.00 15.90
CA VAL A 16 -3.65 -0.82 15.03
C VAL A 16 -3.79 -2.05 14.12
N THR A 17 -5.03 -2.47 13.87
CA THR A 17 -5.38 -3.53 12.90
C THR A 17 -5.94 -2.91 11.63
N MET A 18 -5.96 -3.62 10.51
CA MET A 18 -6.53 -3.06 9.27
C MET A 18 -8.02 -2.72 9.39
N GLU A 19 -8.76 -3.41 10.26
CA GLU A 19 -10.15 -3.08 10.59
C GLU A 19 -10.29 -1.77 11.40
N THR A 20 -9.27 -1.43 12.20
CA THR A 20 -9.25 -0.23 13.04
C THR A 20 -8.44 0.91 12.42
N ALA A 21 -7.79 0.66 11.29
CA ALA A 21 -7.05 1.64 10.52
C ALA A 21 -8.02 2.69 9.98
N CYS A 22 -8.07 3.84 10.65
CA CYS A 22 -8.90 4.98 10.24
C CYS A 22 -8.19 5.77 9.12
N GLY A 23 -8.06 5.15 7.94
CA GLY A 23 -7.47 5.74 6.75
C GLY A 23 -8.34 5.52 5.52
N SER A 24 -8.08 6.27 4.46
CA SER A 24 -8.72 6.05 3.16
C SER A 24 -8.39 4.67 2.63
N THR A 25 -9.26 4.07 1.81
CA THR A 25 -9.02 2.75 1.21
C THR A 25 -7.66 2.65 0.52
N SER A 26 -7.21 3.72 -0.15
CA SER A 26 -5.88 3.77 -0.80
C SER A 26 -4.72 3.72 0.20
N GLU A 27 -4.87 4.33 1.39
CA GLU A 27 -3.86 4.28 2.44
C GLU A 27 -3.74 2.87 3.02
N ILE A 28 -4.87 2.23 3.30
CA ILE A 28 -4.91 0.83 3.75
C ILE A 28 -4.24 -0.06 2.70
N VAL A 29 -4.63 0.08 1.44
CA VAL A 29 -4.03 -0.67 0.32
C VAL A 29 -2.51 -0.42 0.23
N ALA A 30 -2.05 0.82 0.39
CA ALA A 30 -0.62 1.14 0.39
C ALA A 30 0.09 0.41 1.53
N VAL A 31 -0.49 0.39 2.73
CA VAL A 31 0.10 -0.32 3.87
C VAL A 31 0.08 -1.83 3.67
N CYS A 32 -1.01 -2.43 3.18
CA CYS A 32 -1.07 -3.86 2.84
C CYS A 32 0.06 -4.24 1.88
N LEU A 33 0.23 -3.45 0.81
CA LEU A 33 1.26 -3.69 -0.19
C LEU A 33 2.67 -3.46 0.38
N ALA A 34 2.89 -2.44 1.20
CA ALA A 34 4.16 -2.16 1.88
C ALA A 34 4.56 -3.28 2.83
N LEU A 35 3.60 -3.86 3.55
CA LEU A 35 3.82 -4.96 4.50
C LEU A 35 3.79 -6.35 3.85
N GLY A 36 3.45 -6.45 2.57
CA GLY A 36 3.27 -7.73 1.88
C GLY A 36 2.05 -8.53 2.36
N ARG A 37 1.11 -7.88 3.06
CA ARG A 37 -0.13 -8.45 3.60
C ARG A 37 -1.24 -8.41 2.55
N TYR A 38 -1.05 -9.17 1.48
CA TYR A 38 -1.99 -9.20 0.35
C TYR A 38 -3.32 -9.89 0.69
N ASP A 39 -3.33 -10.76 1.70
CA ASP A 39 -4.53 -11.48 2.13
C ASP A 39 -5.53 -10.55 2.85
N GLU A 40 -5.02 -9.47 3.44
CA GLU A 40 -5.80 -8.45 4.14
C GLU A 40 -6.21 -7.28 3.22
N LEU A 41 -6.00 -7.40 1.90
CA LEU A 41 -6.43 -6.36 0.96
C LEU A 41 -7.96 -6.25 0.92
N PRO A 42 -8.53 -5.04 1.04
CA PRO A 42 -9.97 -4.84 0.96
C PRO A 42 -10.49 -5.14 -0.45
N ASP A 43 -11.65 -5.80 -0.54
CA ASP A 43 -12.36 -5.98 -1.82
C ASP A 43 -12.79 -4.62 -2.39
N PRO A 44 -12.66 -4.37 -3.71
CA PRO A 44 -12.28 -5.29 -4.80
C PRO A 44 -10.76 -5.40 -5.07
N TYR A 45 -9.90 -4.81 -4.25
CA TYR A 45 -8.45 -4.71 -4.49
C TYR A 45 -7.66 -5.95 -4.07
N ARG A 46 -8.28 -7.13 -3.99
CA ARG A 46 -7.59 -8.41 -3.72
C ARG A 46 -6.46 -8.68 -4.73
N ALA A 47 -6.59 -8.17 -5.95
CA ALA A 47 -5.54 -8.25 -6.94
C ALA A 47 -4.44 -7.20 -6.66
N LYS A 48 -3.19 -7.65 -6.56
CA LYS A 48 -2.01 -6.76 -6.37
C LYS A 48 -1.92 -5.65 -7.42
N LYS A 49 -2.41 -5.92 -8.63
CA LYS A 49 -2.40 -4.98 -9.75
C LYS A 49 -3.40 -3.84 -9.52
N ASP A 50 -4.67 -4.15 -9.29
CA ASP A 50 -5.70 -3.17 -8.95
C ASP A 50 -5.32 -2.34 -7.72
N ALA A 51 -4.79 -3.01 -6.70
CA ALA A 51 -4.26 -2.37 -5.50
C ALA A 51 -3.15 -1.35 -5.83
N TRP A 52 -2.19 -1.73 -6.68
CA TRP A 52 -1.08 -0.87 -7.11
C TRP A 52 -1.53 0.29 -8.01
N GLU A 53 -2.46 0.03 -8.93
CA GLU A 53 -2.99 1.04 -9.86
C GLU A 53 -3.70 2.17 -9.13
N ARG A 54 -4.37 1.88 -8.01
CA ARG A 54 -5.04 2.88 -7.18
C ARG A 54 -4.11 3.76 -6.34
N LEU A 55 -2.86 3.35 -6.15
CA LEU A 55 -1.90 4.13 -5.36
C LEU A 55 -1.39 5.34 -6.14
N ASP A 56 -1.31 6.47 -5.45
CA ASP A 56 -0.64 7.67 -5.94
C ASP A 56 0.89 7.51 -5.95
N MET A 57 1.60 8.38 -6.68
CA MET A 57 3.08 8.33 -6.78
C MET A 57 3.77 8.33 -5.41
N ARG A 58 3.20 9.05 -4.42
CA ARG A 58 3.71 9.08 -3.04
C ARG A 58 3.58 7.72 -2.37
N GLN A 59 2.40 7.11 -2.42
CA GLN A 59 2.12 5.79 -1.85
C GLN A 59 2.98 4.71 -2.50
N ARG A 60 3.10 4.73 -3.84
CA ARG A 60 3.97 3.80 -4.58
C ARG A 60 5.43 3.90 -4.14
N ARG A 61 5.91 5.12 -3.86
CA ARG A 61 7.27 5.34 -3.33
C ARG A 61 7.44 4.75 -1.94
N ILE A 62 6.45 4.89 -1.06
CA ILE A 62 6.47 4.29 0.28
C ILE A 62 6.45 2.77 0.17
N VAL A 63 5.54 2.20 -0.63
CA VAL A 63 5.48 0.75 -0.86
C VAL A 63 6.80 0.22 -1.41
N ARG A 64 7.45 0.91 -2.35
CA ARG A 64 8.78 0.54 -2.84
C ARG A 64 9.86 0.62 -1.76
N ASN A 65 9.74 1.56 -0.82
CA ASN A 65 10.69 1.70 0.27
C ASN A 65 10.63 0.48 1.21
N TYR A 66 9.43 0.05 1.59
CA TYR A 66 9.20 -1.05 2.53
C TYR A 66 9.16 -2.44 1.87
N ASN A 67 8.58 -2.56 0.67
CA ASN A 67 8.43 -3.82 -0.06
C ASN A 67 9.29 -3.82 -1.35
N PRO A 68 10.40 -4.60 -1.38
CA PRO A 68 11.26 -4.69 -2.55
C PRO A 68 10.59 -5.35 -3.77
N THR A 69 9.50 -6.09 -3.58
CA THR A 69 8.74 -6.75 -4.67
C THR A 69 8.22 -5.76 -5.71
N PHE A 70 7.93 -4.53 -5.28
CA PHE A 70 7.43 -3.45 -6.15
C PHE A 70 8.52 -2.56 -6.73
N ARG A 71 9.80 -2.85 -6.43
CA ARG A 71 10.96 -2.22 -7.09
C ARG A 71 11.24 -2.81 -8.47
N ASP A 72 10.65 -3.97 -8.77
CA ASP A 72 10.74 -4.60 -10.08
C ASP A 72 10.19 -3.68 -11.18
N PRO A 73 10.87 -3.58 -12.33
CA PRO A 73 10.41 -2.77 -13.46
C PRO A 73 9.06 -3.22 -14.04
N LYS A 74 8.59 -4.43 -13.74
CA LYS A 74 7.24 -4.91 -14.10
C LYS A 74 6.12 -4.08 -13.45
N TRP A 75 6.40 -3.44 -12.31
CA TRP A 75 5.49 -2.53 -11.62
C TRP A 75 5.74 -1.07 -11.99
N ASP A 76 6.77 -0.81 -12.81
CA ASP A 76 7.10 0.47 -13.45
C ASP A 76 6.42 0.59 -14.82
N GLY A 77 5.35 -0.17 -15.06
CA GLY A 77 4.49 -0.03 -16.23
C GLY A 77 3.92 1.40 -16.34
N PRO A 78 3.62 1.89 -17.55
CA PRO A 78 3.40 3.31 -17.81
C PRO A 78 2.27 3.81 -16.92
N SER A 79 2.61 4.77 -16.07
CA SER A 79 1.63 5.52 -15.30
C SER A 79 0.78 6.32 -16.29
N VAL A 80 -0.31 5.73 -16.79
CA VAL A 80 -1.25 6.37 -17.75
C VAL A 80 -2.20 7.31 -17.01
N TYR A 81 -1.63 8.20 -16.20
CA TYR A 81 -2.28 9.41 -15.73
C TYR A 81 -1.34 10.56 -16.06
N GLY A 82 -1.40 10.96 -17.34
CA GLY A 82 -1.00 12.28 -17.83
C GLY A 82 -2.24 13.14 -18.01
#